data_AF-A0A1A2JB08-F1
#
_entry.id   AF-A0A1A2JB08-F1
#
_cell.length_a   1.000
_cell.length_b   1.000
_cell.length_c   1.000
_cell.angle_alpha   90.00
_cell.angle_beta   90.00
_cell.angle_gamma   90.00
#
_symmetry.space_group_name_H-M   'P 1'
#
loop_
_entity.id
_entity.type
_entity.pdbx_description
1 polymer ?
#
loop_
_entity_poly.entity_id
_entity_poly.type
_entity_poly.pdbx_seq_one_letter_code
_entity_poly.pdbx_strand_id
1 'polypeptide(L)'
;MTFVIALFAPAAVPAAHADPIGFPPDWPYYEMQTEQTMCNAMAQGWSRAQIVGAMQQANNQAVTGLTPVQAAKRANMWVDLGRIKYCPGAVAS
;
A
#
# COMPACT_ATOMS: atom_id res chain seq x y z
N MET A 1 20.53 26.61 39.96
CA MET A 1 19.43 26.24 39.04
C MET A 1 20.03 26.14 37.66
N THR A 2 20.08 24.93 37.09
CA THR A 2 20.60 24.69 35.74
C THR A 2 19.57 23.87 35.01
N PHE A 3 18.89 24.48 34.03
CA PHE A 3 17.88 23.82 33.21
C PHE A 3 18.59 23.06 32.09
N VAL A 4 18.46 21.73 32.08
CA VAL A 4 18.89 20.89 30.96
C VAL A 4 17.73 20.86 29.97
N ILE A 5 17.90 21.53 28.83
CA ILE A 5 16.91 21.52 27.74
C ILE A 5 17.04 20.16 27.05
N ALA A 6 16.10 19.26 27.35
CA ALA A 6 15.92 18.04 26.59
C ALA A 6 15.49 18.40 25.16
N LEU A 7 16.38 18.16 24.20
CA LEU A 7 16.04 18.12 22.78
C LEU A 7 15.16 16.89 22.54
N PHE A 8 13.85 17.05 22.73
CA PHE A 8 12.87 16.16 22.15
C PHE A 8 12.92 16.37 20.64
N ALA A 9 13.81 15.63 19.97
CA ALA A 9 13.67 15.43 18.54
C ALA A 9 12.24 14.91 18.31
N PRO A 10 11.43 15.54 17.44
CA PRO A 10 10.19 14.92 17.04
C PRO A 10 10.59 13.62 16.35
N ALA A 11 10.40 12.49 17.04
CA ALA A 11 10.29 11.21 16.37
C ALA A 11 9.26 11.44 15.28
N ALA A 12 9.69 11.35 14.02
CA ALA A 12 8.82 11.48 12.87
C ALA A 12 7.71 10.45 13.05
N VAL A 13 6.58 10.90 13.59
CA VAL A 13 5.35 10.14 13.64
C VAL A 13 5.07 9.83 12.18
N PRO A 14 5.03 8.56 11.75
CA PRO A 14 4.66 8.25 10.38
C PRO A 14 3.32 8.93 10.15
N ALA A 15 3.28 9.82 9.16
CA ALA A 15 2.09 10.57 8.82
C ALA A 15 0.95 9.55 8.74
N ALA A 16 -0.05 9.69 9.63
CA ALA A 16 -1.25 8.88 9.55
C ALA A 16 -1.79 9.07 8.13
N HIS A 17 -1.75 8.00 7.33
CA HIS A 17 -2.06 8.08 5.91
C HIS A 17 -3.42 8.75 5.74
N ALA A 18 -3.44 9.90 5.07
CA ALA A 18 -4.56 10.84 5.13
C ALA A 18 -5.87 10.31 4.51
N ASP A 19 -5.81 9.18 3.79
CA ASP A 19 -6.99 8.47 3.29
C ASP A 19 -6.77 6.95 3.37
N PRO A 20 -7.79 6.16 3.78
CA PRO A 20 -7.71 4.71 3.68
C PRO A 20 -7.61 4.29 2.21
N ILE A 21 -6.63 3.45 1.88
CA ILE A 21 -6.52 2.86 0.53
C ILE A 21 -7.61 1.80 0.35
N GLY A 22 -8.43 1.97 -0.68
CA GLY A 22 -9.55 1.07 -0.98
C GLY A 22 -9.32 0.33 -2.30
N PHE A 23 -9.33 -1.00 -2.25
CA PHE A 23 -9.37 -1.85 -3.43
C PHE A 23 -10.78 -2.42 -3.62
N PRO A 24 -11.30 -2.46 -4.85
CA PRO A 24 -12.55 -3.17 -5.12
C PRO A 24 -12.36 -4.68 -4.82
N PRO A 25 -13.44 -5.40 -4.46
CA PRO A 25 -13.33 -6.81 -4.07
C PRO A 25 -12.85 -7.74 -5.19
N ASP A 26 -12.95 -7.26 -6.42
CA ASP A 26 -12.59 -7.88 -7.68
C ASP A 26 -11.53 -7.05 -8.43
N TRP A 27 -10.70 -6.32 -7.67
CA TRP A 27 -9.53 -5.60 -8.15
C TRP A 27 -8.67 -6.31 -9.21
N PRO A 28 -8.52 -7.66 -9.24
CA PRO A 28 -7.72 -8.30 -10.28
C PRO A 28 -8.26 -8.08 -11.71
N TYR A 29 -9.52 -7.67 -11.85
CA TYR A 29 -10.17 -7.40 -13.14
C TYR A 29 -10.10 -5.92 -13.55
N TYR A 30 -9.66 -5.04 -12.66
CA TYR A 30 -9.53 -3.60 -12.90
C TYR A 30 -8.06 -3.19 -12.87
N GLU A 31 -7.30 -3.61 -13.88
CA GLU A 31 -5.84 -3.42 -13.95
C GLU A 31 -5.43 -1.97 -13.72
N MET A 32 -5.86 -1.07 -14.61
CA MET A 32 -5.49 0.35 -14.55
C MET A 32 -5.91 1.04 -13.24
N GLN A 33 -7.11 0.75 -12.72
CA GLN A 33 -7.60 1.38 -11.48
C GLN A 33 -6.77 0.91 -10.28
N THR A 34 -6.58 -0.40 -10.17
CA THR A 34 -5.81 -0.99 -9.07
C THR A 34 -4.37 -0.50 -9.10
N GLU A 35 -3.76 -0.42 -10.29
CA GLU A 35 -2.42 0.14 -10.47
C GLU A 35 -2.33 1.60 -10.02
N GLN A 36 -3.29 2.46 -10.39
CA GLN A 36 -3.34 3.84 -9.92
C GLN A 36 -3.49 3.94 -8.41
N THR A 37 -4.40 3.16 -7.82
CA THR A 37 -4.57 3.10 -6.35
C THR A 37 -3.27 2.69 -5.67
N MET A 38 -2.57 1.69 -6.21
CA MET A 38 -1.27 1.26 -5.69
C MET A 38 -0.21 2.34 -5.82
N CYS A 39 -0.10 3.01 -6.96
CA CYS A 39 0.82 4.13 -7.15
C CYS A 39 0.56 5.25 -6.14
N ASN A 40 -0.70 5.62 -5.95
CA ASN A 40 -1.09 6.66 -5.00
C ASN A 40 -0.76 6.24 -3.56
N ALA A 41 -1.01 4.98 -3.19
CA ALA A 41 -0.63 4.45 -1.89
C ALA A 41 0.90 4.53 -1.67
N MET A 42 1.70 4.12 -2.66
CA MET A 42 3.16 4.22 -2.56
C MET A 42 3.64 5.68 -2.46
N ALA A 43 3.04 6.60 -3.21
CA ALA A 43 3.35 8.03 -3.14
C ALA A 43 2.97 8.65 -1.78
N GLN A 44 1.92 8.13 -1.14
CA GLN A 44 1.50 8.48 0.21
C GLN A 44 2.34 7.78 1.31
N GLY A 45 3.37 7.03 0.92
CA GLY A 45 4.31 6.37 1.85
C GLY A 45 3.83 5.05 2.42
N TRP A 46 2.77 4.44 1.87
CA TRP A 46 2.35 3.10 2.29
C TRP A 46 3.43 2.07 1.97
N SER A 47 3.72 1.20 2.94
CA SER A 47 4.65 0.08 2.74
C SER A 47 4.03 -0.98 1.83
N ARG A 48 4.91 -1.78 1.21
CA ARG A 48 4.50 -2.95 0.39
C ARG A 48 3.56 -3.87 1.17
N ALA A 49 3.87 -4.15 2.44
CA ALA A 49 3.09 -5.06 3.27
C ALA A 49 1.68 -4.53 3.54
N GLN A 50 1.52 -3.22 3.76
CA GLN A 50 0.21 -2.63 3.97
C GLN A 50 -0.64 -2.65 2.68
N ILE A 51 -0.04 -2.35 1.52
CA ILE A 51 -0.74 -2.41 0.23
C ILE A 51 -1.19 -3.83 -0.08
N VAL A 52 -0.29 -4.81 0.03
CA VAL A 52 -0.61 -6.22 -0.19
C VAL A 52 -1.68 -6.71 0.80
N GLY A 53 -1.57 -6.31 2.08
CA GLY A 53 -2.56 -6.63 3.10
C GLY A 53 -3.94 -6.07 2.75
N ALA A 54 -4.02 -4.83 2.29
CA ALA A 54 -5.28 -4.21 1.86
C ALA A 54 -5.89 -4.93 0.65
N MET A 55 -5.09 -5.29 -0.36
CA MET A 55 -5.55 -6.05 -1.54
C MET A 55 -6.01 -7.46 -1.17
N GLN A 56 -5.31 -8.12 -0.25
CA GLN A 56 -5.68 -9.44 0.26
C GLN A 56 -7.00 -9.37 1.04
N GLN A 57 -7.17 -8.37 1.91
CA GLN A 57 -8.39 -8.18 2.71
C GLN A 57 -9.59 -7.82 1.84
N ALA A 58 -9.39 -7.01 0.80
CA ALA A 58 -10.46 -6.65 -0.14
C ALA A 58 -10.92 -7.84 -1.00
N ASN A 59 -10.01 -8.75 -1.35
CA ASN A 59 -10.28 -9.84 -2.29
C ASN A 59 -11.49 -10.71 -1.89
N ASN A 60 -12.51 -10.72 -2.74
CA ASN A 60 -13.63 -11.63 -2.62
C ASN A 60 -13.36 -12.91 -3.43
N GLN A 61 -13.01 -14.00 -2.72
CA GLN A 61 -12.72 -15.30 -3.34
C GLN A 61 -13.89 -15.86 -4.16
N ALA A 62 -15.13 -15.57 -3.79
CA ALA A 62 -16.30 -16.06 -4.54
C ALA A 62 -16.42 -15.40 -5.93
N VAL A 63 -15.83 -14.20 -6.10
CA VAL A 63 -15.84 -13.46 -7.36
C VAL A 63 -14.56 -13.73 -8.15
N THR A 64 -13.40 -13.70 -7.49
CA THR A 64 -12.10 -13.77 -8.16
C THR A 64 -11.57 -15.20 -8.35
N GLY A 65 -12.09 -16.16 -7.58
CA GLY A 65 -11.53 -17.51 -7.49
C GLY A 65 -10.16 -17.58 -6.78
N LEU A 66 -9.64 -16.45 -6.30
CA LEU A 66 -8.34 -16.39 -5.63
C LEU A 66 -8.51 -16.63 -4.13
N THR A 67 -7.84 -17.66 -3.62
CA THR A 67 -7.66 -17.84 -2.17
C THR A 67 -6.88 -16.65 -1.59
N PRO A 68 -6.97 -16.37 -0.28
CA PRO A 68 -6.23 -15.26 0.33
C PRO A 68 -4.72 -15.30 0.04
N VAL A 69 -4.11 -16.49 0.02
CA VAL A 69 -2.69 -16.66 -0.30
C VAL A 69 -2.40 -16.34 -1.78
N GLN A 70 -3.26 -16.75 -2.70
CA GLN A 70 -3.12 -16.41 -4.12
C GLN A 70 -3.34 -14.92 -4.37
N ALA A 71 -4.31 -14.30 -3.71
CA ALA A 71 -4.55 -12.86 -3.77
C ALA A 71 -3.34 -12.07 -3.27
N ALA A 72 -2.74 -12.47 -2.14
CA ALA A 72 -1.52 -11.85 -1.62
C ALA A 72 -0.30 -12.02 -2.56
N LYS A 73 -0.15 -13.20 -3.19
CA LYS A 73 0.90 -13.42 -4.21
C LYS A 73 0.71 -12.53 -5.43
N ARG A 74 -0.53 -12.43 -5.93
CA ARG A 74 -0.85 -11.57 -7.07
C ARG A 74 -0.67 -10.09 -6.75
N ALA A 75 -1.13 -9.65 -5.58
CA ALA A 75 -0.92 -8.30 -5.08
C ALA A 75 0.58 -7.96 -4.99
N ASN A 76 1.41 -8.88 -4.50
CA ASN A 76 2.86 -8.71 -4.47
C ASN A 76 3.45 -8.51 -5.88
N MET A 77 3.05 -9.34 -6.84
CA MET A 77 3.49 -9.20 -8.23
C MET A 77 3.09 -7.84 -8.81
N TRP A 78 1.89 -7.36 -8.49
CA TRP A 78 1.40 -6.07 -8.94
C TRP A 78 2.15 -4.92 -8.29
N VAL A 79 2.55 -5.03 -7.02
CA VAL A 79 3.38 -3.98 -6.36
C VAL A 79 4.74 -3.91 -7.05
N ASP A 80 5.33 -5.07 -7.37
CA ASP A 80 6.60 -5.14 -8.09
C ASP A 80 6.49 -4.56 -9.51
N LEU A 81 5.43 -4.88 -10.26
CA LEU A 81 5.15 -4.35 -11.59
C LEU A 81 4.80 -2.86 -11.59
N GLY A 82 3.92 -2.43 -10.67
CA GLY A 82 3.47 -1.04 -10.53
C GLY A 82 4.64 -0.11 -10.30
N ARG A 83 5.59 -0.51 -9.44
CA ARG A 83 6.84 0.22 -9.19
C ARG A 83 7.67 0.44 -10.45
N ILE A 84 7.65 -0.50 -11.39
CA ILE A 84 8.45 -0.44 -12.63
C ILE A 84 7.71 0.29 -13.74
N LYS A 85 6.42 -0.01 -13.95
CA LYS A 85 5.69 0.37 -15.15
C LYS A 85 4.87 1.66 -15.00
N TYR A 86 4.35 1.95 -13.81
CA TYR A 86 3.32 2.99 -13.65
C TYR A 86 3.64 4.04 -12.60
N CYS A 87 4.52 3.74 -11.64
CA CYS A 87 4.88 4.65 -10.56
C CYS A 87 6.39 5.00 -10.57
N PRO A 88 6.97 5.53 -11.68
CA PRO A 88 8.38 5.88 -11.71
C PRO A 88 8.69 6.94 -10.64
N GLY A 89 9.46 6.56 -9.63
CA GLY A 89 9.85 7.43 -8.51
C GLY A 89 9.07 7.24 -7.21
N ALA A 90 7.98 6.45 -7.19
CA ALA A 90 7.30 6.08 -5.96
C ALA A 90 7.97 4.83 -5.36
N VAL A 91 8.59 4.98 -4.18
CA VAL A 91 9.17 3.86 -3.42
C VAL A 91 8.21 3.45 -2.31
N ALA A 92 7.54 2.30 -2.46
CA ALA A 92 7.03 1.57 -1.31
C ALA A 92 8.23 1.21 -0.43
N SER A 93 8.28 1.78 0.77
CA SER A 93 9.33 1.48 1.75
C SER A 93 9.12 0.12 2.40
#